data_AF-A0A6I3CCV7-F1
#
_entry.id   AF-A0A6I3CCV7-F1
#
_cell.length_a   1.000
_cell.length_b   1.000
_cell.length_c   1.000
_cell.angle_alpha   90.00
_cell.angle_beta   90.00
_cell.angle_gamma   90.00
#
_symmetry.space_group_name_H-M   'P 1'
#
loop_
_entity.id
_entity.type
_entity.pdbx_description
1 polymer ?
#
loop_
_entity_poly.entity_id
_entity_poly.type
_entity_poly.pdbx_seq_one_letter_code
_entity_poly.pdbx_strand_id
1 'polypeptide(L)'
;MGQREDSFAQALRNALAPDPVLCTVVATQSGDAKFAPANPVERSFTLVKPRDSAAIPSVIATRIVTTIAGRMTLKGSKGAQFSAMLKTNSSSTITGKISATVSTPGICSILKITSTSASVVSISVKPLTRGTCSVQLTYAGNSKNNTLAASNSWSAVIN
;
A
#
# COMPACT_ATOMS: atom_id res chain seq x y z
N MET A 1 14.40 33.17 -25.45
CA MET A 1 13.88 31.82 -25.13
C MET A 1 13.63 31.57 -23.63
N GLY A 2 14.01 32.47 -22.70
CA GLY A 2 13.92 32.19 -21.25
C GLY A 2 12.56 32.36 -20.55
N GLN A 3 11.57 33.09 -21.11
CA GLN A 3 10.32 33.35 -20.39
C GLN A 3 9.35 32.16 -20.30
N ARG A 4 9.48 31.14 -21.17
CA ARG A 4 8.55 30.00 -21.20
C ARG A 4 8.89 28.94 -20.14
N GLU A 5 10.16 28.81 -19.78
CA GLU A 5 10.64 27.83 -18.79
C GLU A 5 10.30 28.28 -17.35
N ASP A 6 10.41 29.58 -17.08
CA ASP A 6 10.01 30.16 -15.79
C ASP A 6 8.50 30.04 -15.53
N SER A 7 7.68 30.16 -16.58
CA SER A 7 6.22 30.01 -16.47
C SER A 7 5.80 28.57 -16.17
N PHE A 8 6.50 27.57 -16.72
CA PHE A 8 6.25 26.17 -16.41
C PHE A 8 6.68 25.82 -14.99
N ALA A 9 7.85 26.31 -14.55
CA ALA A 9 8.30 26.14 -13.18
C ALA A 9 7.35 26.84 -12.19
N GLN A 10 6.83 28.02 -12.52
CA GLN A 10 5.84 28.73 -11.69
C GLN A 10 4.47 28.04 -11.68
N ALA A 11 4.00 27.54 -12.83
CA ALA A 11 2.76 26.77 -12.91
C ALA A 11 2.86 25.46 -12.13
N LEU A 12 4.02 24.79 -12.18
CA LEU A 12 4.29 23.61 -11.37
C LEU A 12 4.34 23.98 -9.88
N ARG A 13 5.01 25.07 -9.50
CA ARG A 13 5.01 25.58 -8.12
C ARG A 13 3.62 25.94 -7.61
N ASN A 14 2.76 26.51 -8.44
CA ASN A 14 1.38 26.86 -8.10
C ASN A 14 0.47 25.62 -8.05
N ALA A 15 0.65 24.65 -8.95
CA ALA A 15 0.00 23.33 -8.87
C ALA A 15 0.50 22.51 -7.67
N LEU A 16 1.70 22.84 -7.19
CA LEU A 16 2.29 22.38 -5.94
C LEU A 16 2.14 23.43 -4.83
N ALA A 17 1.14 24.30 -4.80
CA ALA A 17 0.77 25.05 -3.59
C ALA A 17 -0.32 24.26 -2.84
N PRO A 18 -0.28 24.11 -1.51
CA PRO A 18 -1.44 23.58 -0.78
C PRO A 18 -2.60 24.56 -0.99
N ASP A 19 -3.83 24.11 -1.25
CA ASP A 19 -4.97 25.02 -1.36
C ASP A 19 -5.33 25.55 0.05
N PRO A 20 -4.98 26.81 0.40
CA PRO A 20 -5.38 27.35 1.69
C PRO A 20 -6.87 27.74 1.62
N VAL A 21 -7.65 27.27 2.57
CA VAL A 21 -9.03 27.73 2.76
C VAL A 21 -9.06 28.66 3.95
N LEU A 22 -9.45 29.92 3.73
CA LEU A 22 -9.69 30.86 4.82
C LEU A 22 -11.05 30.57 5.44
N CYS A 23 -11.07 30.24 6.73
CA CYS A 23 -12.30 30.07 7.49
C CYS A 23 -12.45 31.21 8.49
N THR A 24 -13.63 31.83 8.50
CA THR A 24 -13.99 32.88 9.46
C THR A 24 -15.07 32.34 10.40
N VAL A 25 -14.80 32.41 11.70
CA VAL A 25 -15.73 32.07 12.76
C VAL A 25 -16.26 33.37 13.34
N VAL A 26 -17.58 33.51 13.38
CA VAL A 26 -18.28 34.66 13.97
C VAL A 26 -18.94 34.22 15.26
N ALA A 27 -18.52 34.78 16.38
CA ALA A 27 -19.16 34.59 17.68
C ALA A 27 -20.14 35.73 17.92
N THR A 28 -21.43 35.40 18.06
CA THR A 28 -22.50 36.35 18.40
C THR A 28 -23.13 35.99 19.74
N GLN A 29 -23.45 36.98 20.55
CA GLN A 29 -24.17 36.80 21.81
C GLN A 29 -25.36 37.75 21.85
N SER A 30 -26.57 37.20 21.92
CA SER A 30 -27.79 37.97 22.15
C SER A 30 -27.85 38.48 23.59
N GLY A 31 -28.46 39.64 23.77
CA GLY A 31 -28.70 40.22 25.10
C GLY A 31 -29.85 39.53 25.84
N ASP A 32 -30.05 39.95 27.09
CA ASP A 32 -31.17 39.56 27.94
C ASP A 32 -31.71 40.77 28.73
N ALA A 33 -32.54 40.52 29.75
CA ALA A 33 -33.13 41.57 30.59
C ALA A 33 -32.11 42.37 31.42
N LYS A 34 -30.88 41.88 31.59
CA LYS A 34 -29.81 42.51 32.36
C LYS A 34 -28.67 43.07 31.49
N PHE A 35 -28.44 42.51 30.31
CA PHE A 35 -27.33 42.89 29.43
C PHE A 35 -27.77 43.10 27.98
N ALA A 36 -27.27 44.17 27.36
CA ALA A 36 -27.46 44.40 25.94
C ALA A 36 -26.73 43.33 25.10
N PRO A 37 -27.20 43.05 23.85
CA PRO A 37 -26.49 42.17 22.94
C PRO A 37 -25.03 42.59 22.72
N ALA A 38 -24.13 41.63 22.64
CA ALA A 38 -22.71 41.91 22.44
C ALA A 38 -22.39 42.11 20.95
N ASN A 39 -21.40 42.95 20.66
CA ASN A 39 -20.86 43.09 19.32
C ASN A 39 -20.29 41.75 18.84
N PRO A 40 -20.62 41.31 17.61
CA PRO A 40 -20.05 40.10 17.03
C PRO A 40 -18.52 40.15 16.99
N VAL A 41 -17.88 39.03 17.32
CA VAL A 41 -16.41 38.89 17.25
C VAL A 41 -16.06 37.92 16.13
N GLU A 42 -15.27 38.37 15.18
CA GLU A 42 -14.80 37.54 14.06
C GLU A 42 -13.37 37.08 14.30
N ARG A 43 -13.11 35.80 14.03
CA ARG A 43 -11.76 35.22 14.04
C ARG A 43 -11.57 34.38 12.79
N SER A 44 -10.53 34.72 12.04
CA SER A 44 -10.16 34.00 10.83
C SER A 44 -8.93 33.14 11.07
N PHE A 45 -8.93 31.95 10.50
CA PHE A 45 -7.76 31.07 10.44
C PHE A 45 -7.72 30.33 9.11
N THR A 46 -6.52 29.96 8.70
CA THR A 46 -6.30 29.27 7.43
C THR A 46 -6.24 27.77 7.70
N LEU A 47 -7.11 27.00 7.05
CA LEU A 47 -6.95 25.56 6.94
C LEU A 47 -6.10 25.27 5.71
N VAL A 48 -5.11 24.42 5.91
CA VAL A 48 -4.33 23.87 4.82
C VAL A 48 -4.64 22.38 4.77
N LYS A 49 -5.19 21.91 3.64
CA LYS A 49 -5.26 20.46 3.42
C LYS A 49 -3.82 19.96 3.25
N PRO A 50 -3.34 19.03 4.09
CA PRO A 50 -2.06 18.36 3.83
C PRO A 50 -2.19 17.71 2.45
N ARG A 51 -1.19 17.89 1.58
CA ARG A 51 -1.19 17.14 0.32
C ARG A 51 -1.26 15.65 0.66
N ASP A 52 -2.05 14.92 -0.11
CA ASP A 52 -1.82 13.49 -0.23
C ASP A 52 -0.39 13.35 -0.77
N SER A 53 0.49 12.71 -0.01
CA SER A 53 1.87 12.46 -0.45
C SER A 53 1.86 11.82 -1.84
N ALA A 54 2.95 11.87 -2.60
CA ALA A 54 3.01 11.10 -3.85
C ALA A 54 2.89 9.60 -3.51
N ALA A 55 1.97 8.90 -4.20
CA ALA A 55 1.72 7.48 -3.93
C ALA A 55 3.01 6.66 -4.13
N ILE A 56 3.34 5.86 -3.11
CA ILE A 56 4.56 5.06 -3.07
C ILE A 56 4.28 3.73 -3.79
N PRO A 57 4.93 3.44 -4.91
CA PRO A 57 4.75 2.17 -5.60
C PRO A 57 5.31 1.01 -4.76
N SER A 58 4.53 -0.06 -4.69
CA SER A 58 4.83 -1.27 -3.93
C SER A 58 5.12 -2.43 -4.87
N VAL A 59 5.94 -3.37 -4.42
CA VAL A 59 6.26 -4.63 -5.08
C VAL A 59 6.26 -5.77 -4.07
N ILE A 60 5.86 -6.96 -4.52
CA ILE A 60 5.96 -8.19 -3.72
C ILE A 60 7.15 -8.98 -4.25
N ALA A 61 8.20 -9.13 -3.45
CA ALA A 61 9.36 -9.97 -3.76
C ALA A 61 9.17 -11.37 -3.16
N THR A 62 9.34 -12.42 -3.96
CA THR A 62 9.25 -13.80 -3.47
C THR A 62 10.66 -14.39 -3.32
N ARG A 63 10.86 -15.17 -2.25
CA ARG A 63 12.10 -15.93 -2.00
C ARG A 63 11.76 -17.39 -1.69
N ILE A 64 12.58 -18.28 -2.21
CA ILE A 64 12.32 -19.72 -2.19
C ILE A 64 13.44 -20.44 -1.46
N VAL A 65 13.06 -21.48 -0.72
CA VAL A 65 13.95 -22.21 0.18
C VAL A 65 14.50 -23.51 -0.45
N THR A 66 13.98 -23.95 -1.60
CA THR A 66 14.42 -25.20 -2.25
C THR A 66 14.46 -25.10 -3.78
N THR A 67 15.64 -25.30 -4.37
CA THR A 67 15.85 -25.36 -5.82
C THR A 67 16.71 -26.56 -6.17
N ILE A 68 16.32 -27.33 -7.19
CA ILE A 68 17.20 -28.30 -7.84
C ILE A 68 17.26 -27.91 -9.33
N ALA A 69 18.47 -27.68 -9.86
CA ALA A 69 18.71 -27.39 -11.27
C ALA A 69 17.88 -26.22 -11.88
N GLY A 70 17.75 -25.11 -11.15
CA GLY A 70 17.08 -23.90 -11.64
C GLY A 70 15.55 -24.00 -11.79
N ARG A 71 14.96 -25.16 -11.50
CA ARG A 71 13.51 -25.35 -11.40
C ARG A 71 13.13 -25.55 -9.94
N MET A 72 12.07 -24.87 -9.53
CA MET A 72 11.51 -25.03 -8.18
C MET A 72 10.77 -26.35 -8.18
N THR A 73 11.22 -27.33 -7.38
CA THR A 73 10.58 -28.65 -7.30
C THR A 73 10.05 -28.89 -5.91
N LEU A 74 8.76 -29.20 -5.78
CA LEU A 74 8.17 -29.57 -4.49
C LEU A 74 8.36 -31.08 -4.29
N LYS A 75 9.23 -31.49 -3.37
CA LYS A 75 9.41 -32.90 -2.99
C LYS A 75 8.64 -33.23 -1.71
N GLY A 76 7.73 -34.19 -1.79
CA GLY A 76 7.14 -34.86 -0.64
C GLY A 76 5.90 -34.21 -0.03
N SER A 77 5.23 -34.97 0.82
CA SER A 77 3.94 -34.69 1.47
C SER A 77 3.98 -33.59 2.54
N LYS A 78 5.17 -33.06 2.88
CA LYS A 78 5.35 -32.04 3.94
C LYS A 78 5.06 -30.60 3.48
N GLY A 79 4.82 -30.40 2.18
CA GLY A 79 4.52 -29.09 1.62
C GLY A 79 5.76 -28.22 1.42
N ALA A 80 5.66 -27.30 0.48
CA ALA A 80 6.70 -26.34 0.15
C ALA A 80 6.46 -25.03 0.89
N GLN A 81 7.54 -24.40 1.34
CA GLN A 81 7.47 -23.08 1.94
C GLN A 81 8.22 -22.07 1.08
N PHE A 82 7.56 -20.95 0.81
CA PHE A 82 8.19 -19.77 0.22
C PHE A 82 7.80 -18.54 1.03
N SER A 83 8.66 -17.53 1.01
CA SER A 83 8.42 -16.26 1.67
C SER A 83 8.11 -15.18 0.64
N ALA A 84 7.17 -14.31 0.96
CA ALA A 84 6.87 -13.11 0.20
C ALA A 84 7.12 -11.89 1.08
N MET A 85 7.81 -10.90 0.52
CA MET A 85 8.20 -9.67 1.21
C MET A 85 7.66 -8.47 0.45
N LEU A 86 6.96 -7.59 1.16
CA LEU A 86 6.46 -6.34 0.61
C LEU A 86 7.55 -5.27 0.69
N LYS A 87 7.83 -4.65 -0.46
CA LYS A 87 8.85 -3.61 -0.62
C LYS A 87 8.31 -2.47 -1.47
N THR A 88 9.00 -1.34 -1.47
CA THR A 88 8.90 -0.32 -2.51
C THR A 88 9.76 -0.67 -3.71
N ASN A 89 9.60 0.07 -4.81
CA ASN A 89 10.53 -0.02 -5.96
C ASN A 89 11.99 0.31 -5.59
N SER A 90 12.22 1.08 -4.52
CA SER A 90 13.55 1.35 -3.97
C SER A 90 14.07 0.23 -3.04
N SER A 91 13.42 -0.94 -3.04
CA SER A 91 13.71 -2.09 -2.18
C SER A 91 13.59 -1.81 -0.67
N SER A 92 12.96 -0.72 -0.26
CA SER A 92 12.66 -0.42 1.14
C SER A 92 11.49 -1.28 1.61
N THR A 93 11.61 -1.94 2.74
CA THR A 93 10.56 -2.78 3.30
C THR A 93 9.37 -1.94 3.75
N ILE A 94 8.14 -2.34 3.39
CA ILE A 94 6.91 -1.65 3.83
C ILE A 94 5.96 -2.63 4.49
N THR A 95 5.18 -2.15 5.46
CA THR A 95 4.23 -2.97 6.22
C THR A 95 2.89 -3.07 5.51
N GLY A 96 2.36 -4.28 5.39
CA GLY A 96 1.10 -4.53 4.70
C GLY A 96 0.69 -6.00 4.72
N LYS A 97 -0.62 -6.23 4.54
CA LYS A 97 -1.17 -7.59 4.45
C LYS A 97 -1.04 -8.12 3.03
N ILE A 98 -0.17 -9.11 2.84
CA ILE A 98 -0.13 -9.89 1.60
C ILE A 98 -1.20 -10.99 1.69
N SER A 99 -2.01 -11.11 0.65
CA SER A 99 -2.98 -12.19 0.47
C SER A 99 -2.48 -13.15 -0.62
N ALA A 100 -2.78 -14.44 -0.49
CA ALA A 100 -2.34 -15.46 -1.44
C ALA A 100 -3.54 -16.30 -1.91
N THR A 101 -3.62 -16.56 -3.21
CA THR A 101 -4.67 -17.34 -3.84
C THR A 101 -4.05 -18.36 -4.79
N VAL A 102 -4.50 -19.61 -4.72
CA VAL A 102 -4.01 -20.65 -5.64
C VAL A 102 -4.68 -20.50 -6.99
N SER A 103 -3.87 -20.38 -8.05
CA SER A 103 -4.35 -20.32 -9.44
C SER A 103 -4.54 -21.71 -10.05
N THR A 104 -3.90 -22.73 -9.50
CA THR A 104 -3.95 -24.13 -9.96
C THR A 104 -4.47 -25.07 -8.86
N PRO A 105 -5.75 -24.98 -8.48
CA PRO A 105 -6.30 -25.69 -7.31
C PRO A 105 -6.31 -27.22 -7.45
N GLY A 106 -6.27 -27.76 -8.67
CA GLY A 106 -6.11 -29.21 -8.90
C GLY A 106 -4.69 -29.74 -8.67
N ILE A 107 -3.69 -28.84 -8.68
CA ILE A 107 -2.27 -29.18 -8.58
C ILE A 107 -1.75 -29.01 -7.16
N CYS A 108 -2.20 -27.96 -6.47
CA CYS A 108 -1.77 -27.65 -5.11
C CYS A 108 -2.83 -26.90 -4.32
N SER A 109 -2.65 -26.83 -3.00
CA SER A 109 -3.48 -26.02 -2.11
C SER A 109 -2.62 -25.27 -1.08
N ILE A 110 -3.06 -24.10 -0.62
CA ILE A 110 -2.39 -23.41 0.49
C ILE A 110 -2.82 -24.10 1.79
N LEU A 111 -1.86 -24.56 2.61
CA LEU A 111 -2.18 -25.05 3.96
C LEU A 111 -2.26 -23.90 4.95
N LYS A 112 -1.28 -23.00 4.88
CA LYS A 112 -1.08 -21.98 5.92
C LYS A 112 -0.36 -20.77 5.35
N ILE A 113 -0.79 -19.61 5.80
CA ILE A 113 -0.08 -18.34 5.62
C ILE A 113 0.28 -17.86 7.02
N THR A 114 1.57 -17.63 7.28
CA THR A 114 2.08 -17.18 8.58
C THR A 114 2.85 -15.88 8.39
N SER A 115 2.43 -14.81 9.07
CA SER A 115 3.20 -13.57 9.09
C SER A 115 4.44 -13.76 9.97
N THR A 116 5.62 -13.59 9.39
CA THR A 116 6.90 -13.62 10.12
C THR A 116 7.26 -12.23 10.61
N SER A 117 6.82 -11.20 9.87
CA SER A 117 6.87 -9.80 10.27
C SER A 117 5.70 -9.04 9.63
N ALA A 118 5.61 -7.74 9.90
CA ALA A 118 4.59 -6.88 9.30
C ALA A 118 4.72 -6.73 7.77
N SER A 119 5.86 -7.16 7.20
CA SER A 119 6.21 -7.02 5.78
C SER A 119 6.57 -8.33 5.10
N VAL A 120 6.70 -9.41 5.86
CA VAL A 120 7.11 -10.73 5.36
C VAL A 120 6.10 -11.78 5.80
N VAL A 121 5.59 -12.53 4.84
CA VAL A 121 4.73 -13.68 5.06
C VAL A 121 5.42 -14.95 4.57
N SER A 122 5.25 -16.04 5.30
CA SER A 122 5.63 -17.40 4.91
C SER A 122 4.38 -18.15 4.48
N ILE A 123 4.39 -18.71 3.26
CA ILE A 123 3.28 -19.45 2.68
C ILE A 123 3.69 -20.92 2.58
N SER A 124 2.90 -21.79 3.20
CA SER A 124 3.02 -23.25 3.10
C SER A 124 2.02 -23.80 2.10
N VAL A 125 2.51 -24.51 1.09
CA VAL A 125 1.72 -25.07 -0.02
C VAL A 125 1.81 -26.58 -0.03
N LYS A 126 0.67 -27.26 -0.16
CA LYS A 126 0.58 -28.72 -0.26
C LYS A 126 0.55 -29.10 -1.73
N PRO A 127 1.46 -29.97 -2.21
CA PRO A 127 1.29 -30.61 -3.50
C PRO A 127 0.12 -31.62 -3.44
N LEU A 128 -0.77 -31.59 -4.44
CA LEU A 128 -1.89 -32.53 -4.58
C LEU A 128 -1.61 -33.55 -5.69
N THR A 129 -1.25 -33.05 -6.86
CA THR A 129 -0.94 -33.86 -8.05
C THR A 129 0.28 -33.30 -8.77
N ARG A 130 0.84 -34.08 -9.71
CA ARG A 130 1.98 -33.64 -10.51
C ARG A 130 1.55 -32.52 -11.47
N GLY A 131 2.41 -31.53 -11.66
CA GLY A 131 2.14 -30.37 -12.51
C GLY A 131 2.72 -29.08 -11.95
N THR A 132 2.40 -27.94 -12.57
CA THR A 132 2.87 -26.63 -12.13
C THR A 132 1.92 -26.03 -11.12
N CYS A 133 2.35 -25.91 -9.87
CA CYS A 133 1.63 -25.18 -8.84
C CYS A 133 1.89 -23.68 -8.99
N SER A 134 0.83 -22.88 -9.09
CA SER A 134 0.93 -21.41 -9.16
C SER A 134 0.07 -20.74 -8.09
N VAL A 135 0.64 -19.73 -7.43
CA VAL A 135 0.03 -18.95 -6.36
C VAL A 135 0.14 -17.46 -6.70
N GLN A 136 -1.01 -16.80 -6.84
CA GLN A 136 -1.10 -15.36 -6.99
C GLN A 136 -1.02 -14.68 -5.62
N LEU A 137 -0.18 -13.66 -5.51
CA LEU A 137 0.00 -12.83 -4.33
C LEU A 137 -0.53 -11.44 -4.62
N THR A 138 -1.29 -10.89 -3.69
CA THR A 138 -1.90 -9.56 -3.83
C THR A 138 -1.71 -8.73 -2.56
N TYR A 139 -1.49 -7.45 -2.78
CA TYR A 139 -1.46 -6.40 -1.77
C TYR A 139 -2.34 -5.26 -2.28
N ALA A 140 -3.34 -4.86 -1.50
CA ALA A 140 -4.34 -3.87 -1.91
C ALA A 140 -3.84 -2.42 -1.85
N GLY A 141 -2.64 -2.17 -1.33
CA GLY A 141 -2.21 -0.82 -0.96
C GLY A 141 -2.65 -0.44 0.45
N ASN A 142 -2.17 0.71 0.92
CA ASN A 142 -2.56 1.27 2.21
C ASN A 142 -2.60 2.80 2.10
N SER A 143 -3.79 3.38 2.25
CA SER A 143 -4.02 4.82 2.19
C SER A 143 -3.36 5.59 3.33
N LYS A 144 -3.21 4.99 4.52
CA LYS A 144 -2.53 5.64 5.67
C LYS A 144 -1.06 5.89 5.40
N ASN A 145 -0.42 4.96 4.70
CA ASN A 145 1.00 5.04 4.35
C ASN A 145 1.20 5.44 2.88
N ASN A 146 0.10 5.80 2.21
CA ASN A 146 0.07 6.18 0.81
C ASN A 146 0.82 5.23 -0.13
N THR A 147 0.62 3.92 0.06
CA THR A 147 1.26 2.86 -0.72
C THR A 147 0.28 2.28 -1.72
N LEU A 148 0.74 2.06 -2.95
CA LEU A 148 -0.07 1.50 -4.04
C LEU A 148 -0.22 -0.01 -3.92
N ALA A 149 -1.25 -0.54 -4.56
CA ALA A 149 -1.47 -1.97 -4.71
C ALA A 149 -0.32 -2.64 -5.48
N ALA A 150 -0.07 -3.91 -5.18
CA ALA A 150 0.94 -4.72 -5.84
C ALA A 150 0.47 -6.16 -5.99
N SER A 151 0.94 -6.83 -7.04
CA SER A 151 0.70 -8.25 -7.24
C SER A 151 1.93 -8.95 -7.80
N ASN A 152 2.10 -10.21 -7.44
CA ASN A 152 3.14 -11.07 -8.02
C ASN A 152 2.66 -12.53 -8.00
N SER A 153 3.22 -13.38 -8.84
CA SER A 153 2.93 -14.81 -8.86
C SER A 153 4.15 -15.61 -8.46
N TRP A 154 3.92 -16.66 -7.67
CA TRP A 154 4.92 -17.69 -7.39
C TRP A 154 4.51 -19.00 -8.09
N SER A 155 5.46 -19.71 -8.67
CA SER A 155 5.19 -20.98 -9.35
C SER A 155 6.27 -22.02 -9.09
N ALA A 156 5.90 -23.27 -8.87
CA ALA A 156 6.83 -24.40 -8.76
C ALA A 156 6.29 -25.66 -9.42
N VAL A 157 7.18 -26.52 -9.90
CA VAL A 157 6.84 -27.79 -10.54
C VAL A 157 6.79 -28.90 -9.47
N ILE A 158 5.75 -29.72 -9.50
CA ILE A 158 5.60 -30.93 -8.68
C ILE A 158 5.91 -32.12 -9.57
N ASN A 159 6.99 -32.84 -9.24
CA ASN A 159 7.44 -34.03 -9.97
C ASN A 159 6.95 -35.31 -9.35
#